data_AF-A2GW02-F1
#
_entry.id   AF-A2GW02-F1
#
_cell.length_a   1.000
_cell.length_b   1.000
_cell.length_c   1.000
_cell.angle_alpha   90.00
_cell.angle_beta   90.00
_cell.angle_gamma   90.00
#
_symmetry.space_group_name_H-M   'P 1'
#
loop_
_entity.id
_entity.type
_entity.pdbx_description
1 polymer ?
#
loop_
_entity_poly.entity_id
_entity_poly.type
_entity_poly.pdbx_seq_one_letter_code
_entity_poly.pdbx_strand_id
1 'polypeptide(L)'
;MSTTENTTTVIVHEAINEEYEYIQFNKQLRLIRSVKDDMYQMQSILTACFAPDTKHADDWFKNRSTQELLSEISLDREFSALHKTHENRKNLPINLRGYYVHRLLVNAVAMWASPRYAWYIYRLLDELHRQEREEMEKKLHAKDEVIEAKDKSIQKRIPRSVPKGKEKNYKYMIYTEEMENEEDRDMVMLHLVRRNNKSFYDLAKIYKSDRNWFYRENLPISMTPNEDVKQIVQDTLPQTHYDMKGCTILTFKEDLPLLKEKIT
;
A
#
# COMPACT_ATOMS: atom_id res chain seq x y z
N MET A 1 -26.57 25.30 20.49
CA MET A 1 -27.60 25.35 19.43
C MET A 1 -27.01 26.15 18.28
N SER A 2 -26.72 25.44 17.18
CA SER A 2 -26.05 25.92 15.98
C SER A 2 -26.94 26.92 15.22
N THR A 3 -26.40 28.08 14.82
CA THR A 3 -27.07 29.02 13.90
C THR A 3 -26.03 29.78 13.07
N THR A 4 -25.18 29.04 12.36
CA THR A 4 -24.22 29.62 11.39
C THR A 4 -24.29 28.98 10.01
N GLU A 5 -25.21 28.03 9.77
CA GLU A 5 -25.33 27.32 8.48
C GLU A 5 -26.23 28.03 7.45
N ASN A 6 -26.96 29.09 7.81
CA ASN A 6 -28.05 29.63 6.97
C ASN A 6 -27.68 30.85 6.10
N THR A 7 -26.57 31.57 6.35
CA THR A 7 -26.27 32.79 5.58
C THR A 7 -25.51 32.50 4.28
N THR A 8 -24.67 31.46 4.27
CA THR A 8 -23.87 31.09 3.09
C THR A 8 -24.68 30.28 2.08
N THR A 9 -25.62 29.45 2.54
CA THR A 9 -26.52 28.64 1.71
C THR A 9 -27.48 29.50 0.88
N VAL A 10 -27.99 30.61 1.44
CA VAL A 10 -28.84 31.59 0.74
C VAL A 10 -28.09 32.34 -0.37
N ILE A 11 -26.77 32.50 -0.25
CA ILE A 11 -25.94 33.11 -1.30
C ILE A 11 -25.70 32.12 -2.46
N VAL A 12 -25.71 30.81 -2.17
CA VAL A 12 -25.46 29.77 -3.17
C VAL A 12 -26.75 29.29 -3.83
N HIS A 13 -27.88 29.21 -3.12
CA HIS A 13 -29.18 28.77 -3.64
C HIS A 13 -30.27 29.79 -3.31
N GLU A 14 -31.05 30.20 -4.31
CA GLU A 14 -32.21 31.09 -4.17
C GLU A 14 -33.42 30.47 -4.89
N ALA A 15 -34.45 30.08 -4.13
CA ALA A 15 -35.62 29.41 -4.69
C ALA A 15 -36.42 30.32 -5.64
N ILE A 16 -36.81 29.80 -6.80
CA ILE A 16 -37.75 30.44 -7.73
C ILE A 16 -39.16 29.93 -7.47
N ASN A 17 -39.30 28.60 -7.31
CA ASN A 17 -40.51 27.89 -6.89
C ASN A 17 -40.13 26.52 -6.30
N GLU A 18 -41.10 25.63 -6.07
CA GLU A 18 -40.85 24.30 -5.48
C GLU A 18 -39.95 23.39 -6.32
N GLU A 19 -39.86 23.61 -7.64
CA GLU A 19 -39.10 22.74 -8.56
C GLU A 19 -37.81 23.38 -9.10
N TYR A 20 -37.68 24.71 -9.04
CA TYR A 20 -36.59 25.46 -9.66
C TYR A 20 -35.96 26.47 -8.70
N GLU A 21 -34.64 26.62 -8.80
CA GLU A 21 -33.84 27.54 -8.01
C GLU A 21 -32.77 28.22 -8.86
N TYR A 22 -32.34 29.40 -8.44
CA TYR A 22 -31.05 29.96 -8.84
C TYR A 22 -29.94 29.32 -8.01
N ILE A 23 -28.85 28.91 -8.66
CA ILE A 23 -27.65 28.39 -8.01
C ILE A 23 -26.40 29.14 -8.48
N GLN A 24 -25.53 29.51 -7.53
CA GLN A 24 -24.18 29.99 -7.83
C GLN A 24 -23.27 28.80 -8.15
N PHE A 25 -23.24 28.39 -9.41
CA PHE A 25 -22.51 27.20 -9.87
C PHE A 25 -20.99 27.33 -9.67
N ASN A 26 -20.45 28.50 -9.91
CA ASN A 26 -19.06 28.87 -9.58
C ASN A 26 -18.94 30.39 -9.46
N LYS A 27 -17.73 30.94 -9.32
CA LYS A 27 -17.51 32.39 -9.18
C LYS A 27 -18.00 33.25 -10.36
N GLN A 28 -18.26 32.65 -11.53
CA GLN A 28 -18.65 33.35 -12.75
C GLN A 28 -20.10 33.07 -13.19
N LEU A 29 -20.66 31.90 -12.84
CA LEU A 29 -21.96 31.46 -13.34
C LEU A 29 -23.00 31.40 -12.22
N ARG A 30 -24.07 32.17 -12.39
CA ARG A 30 -25.31 32.06 -11.60
C ARG A 30 -26.43 31.58 -12.52
N LEU A 31 -26.94 30.39 -12.26
CA LEU A 31 -27.73 29.59 -13.21
C LEU A 31 -29.07 29.19 -12.62
N ILE A 32 -30.04 28.85 -13.48
CA ILE A 32 -31.30 28.23 -13.07
C ILE A 32 -31.12 26.71 -13.10
N ARG A 33 -31.46 26.06 -11.99
CA ARG A 33 -31.38 24.61 -11.78
C ARG A 33 -32.75 24.04 -11.47
N SER A 34 -33.04 22.88 -12.04
CA SER A 34 -34.16 22.01 -11.69
C SER A 34 -33.75 21.14 -10.50
N VAL A 35 -34.43 21.31 -9.36
CA VAL A 35 -34.06 20.66 -8.09
C VAL A 35 -34.26 19.14 -8.17
N LYS A 36 -35.30 18.69 -8.89
CA LYS A 36 -35.72 17.28 -8.95
C LYS A 36 -34.71 16.36 -9.64
N ASP A 37 -34.04 16.84 -10.68
CA ASP A 37 -33.20 16.03 -11.55
C ASP A 37 -31.81 16.62 -11.82
N ASP A 38 -31.43 17.67 -11.08
CA ASP A 38 -30.12 18.31 -11.14
C ASP A 38 -29.72 18.82 -12.54
N MET A 39 -30.71 19.28 -13.31
CA MET A 39 -30.51 19.80 -14.67
C MET A 39 -30.46 21.32 -14.68
N TYR A 40 -29.65 21.90 -15.57
CA TYR A 40 -29.36 23.33 -15.62
C TYR A 40 -29.91 23.96 -16.90
N GLN A 41 -30.62 25.09 -16.77
CA GLN A 41 -31.23 25.76 -17.91
C GLN A 41 -30.16 26.43 -18.78
N MET A 42 -30.08 26.06 -20.06
CA MET A 42 -29.10 26.62 -20.99
C MET A 42 -29.23 28.13 -21.19
N GLN A 43 -30.45 28.67 -21.18
CA GLN A 43 -30.66 30.11 -21.32
C GLN A 43 -30.02 30.90 -20.18
N SER A 44 -30.07 30.37 -18.95
CA SER A 44 -29.39 30.98 -17.81
C SER A 44 -27.86 30.96 -17.97
N ILE A 45 -27.30 29.91 -18.58
CA ILE A 45 -25.86 29.80 -18.89
C ILE A 45 -25.45 30.86 -19.92
N LEU A 46 -26.19 30.95 -21.03
CA LEU A 46 -25.97 31.95 -22.08
C LEU A 46 -26.00 33.37 -21.51
N THR A 47 -26.99 33.65 -20.66
CA THR A 47 -27.17 34.95 -20.00
C THR A 47 -26.01 35.26 -19.06
N ALA A 48 -25.61 34.32 -18.20
CA ALA A 48 -24.48 34.48 -17.28
C ALA A 48 -23.14 34.66 -18.03
N CYS A 49 -23.02 34.08 -19.23
CA CYS A 49 -21.84 34.20 -20.07
C CYS A 49 -21.80 35.48 -20.92
N PHE A 50 -22.84 36.33 -20.86
CA PHE A 50 -23.03 37.48 -21.77
C PHE A 50 -22.91 37.06 -23.24
N ALA A 51 -23.53 35.94 -23.60
CA ALA A 51 -23.52 35.44 -24.97
C ALA A 51 -24.21 36.44 -25.91
N PRO A 52 -23.73 36.59 -27.16
CA PRO A 52 -24.40 37.45 -28.13
C PRO A 52 -25.79 36.89 -28.47
N ASP A 53 -26.74 37.78 -28.78
CA ASP A 53 -28.13 37.42 -29.09
C ASP A 53 -28.28 36.48 -30.31
N THR A 54 -27.23 36.35 -31.13
CA THR A 54 -27.16 35.43 -32.27
C THR A 54 -26.93 33.97 -31.88
N LYS A 55 -26.56 33.69 -30.63
CA LYS A 55 -26.36 32.32 -30.13
C LYS A 55 -27.62 31.84 -29.43
N HIS A 56 -28.28 30.85 -30.02
CA HIS A 56 -29.42 30.18 -29.40
C HIS A 56 -29.03 28.80 -28.87
N ALA A 57 -29.76 28.32 -27.86
CA ALA A 57 -29.44 27.06 -27.20
C ALA A 57 -29.46 25.86 -28.16
N ASP A 58 -30.32 25.87 -29.19
CA ASP A 58 -30.39 24.85 -30.22
C ASP A 58 -29.15 24.83 -31.13
N ASP A 59 -28.49 25.96 -31.33
CA ASP A 59 -27.27 26.03 -32.15
C ASP A 59 -26.11 25.23 -31.54
N TRP A 60 -26.07 25.13 -30.20
CA TRP A 60 -25.07 24.29 -29.54
C TRP A 60 -25.19 22.82 -29.96
N PHE A 61 -26.42 22.30 -30.09
CA PHE A 61 -26.69 20.91 -30.49
C PHE A 61 -26.50 20.66 -31.99
N LYS A 62 -26.52 21.71 -32.82
CA LYS A 62 -26.23 21.61 -34.26
C LYS A 62 -24.73 21.50 -34.55
N ASN A 63 -23.87 21.88 -33.62
CA ASN A 63 -22.42 21.81 -33.82
C ASN A 63 -21.94 20.36 -33.86
N ARG A 64 -21.11 20.04 -34.85
CA ARG A 64 -20.53 18.71 -35.04
C ARG A 64 -19.75 18.23 -33.81
N SER A 65 -18.91 19.08 -33.22
CA SER A 65 -18.13 18.74 -32.02
C SER A 65 -19.02 18.43 -30.81
N THR A 66 -20.16 19.11 -30.68
CA THR A 66 -21.14 18.80 -29.64
C THR A 66 -21.79 17.43 -29.89
N GLN A 67 -22.14 17.11 -31.13
CA GLN A 67 -22.71 15.81 -31.47
C GLN A 67 -21.73 14.67 -31.19
N GLU A 68 -20.45 14.86 -31.53
CA GLU A 68 -19.37 13.94 -31.19
C GLU A 68 -19.26 13.77 -29.67
N LEU A 69 -19.22 14.86 -28.90
CA LEU A 69 -19.22 14.81 -27.42
C LEU A 69 -20.42 14.05 -26.84
N LEU A 70 -21.64 14.32 -27.33
CA LEU A 70 -22.84 13.63 -26.85
C LEU A 70 -22.84 12.14 -27.22
N SER A 71 -22.25 11.77 -28.36
CA SER A 71 -22.09 10.38 -28.76
C SER A 71 -21.12 9.63 -27.83
N GLU A 72 -19.99 10.25 -27.46
CA GLU A 72 -19.04 9.67 -26.50
C GLU A 72 -19.67 9.48 -25.12
N ILE A 73 -20.43 10.47 -24.63
CA ILE A 73 -21.16 10.34 -23.35
C ILE A 73 -22.19 9.20 -23.42
N SER A 74 -22.79 8.95 -24.59
CA SER A 74 -23.77 7.88 -24.76
C SER A 74 -23.13 6.48 -24.74
N LEU A 75 -21.82 6.37 -25.02
CA LEU A 75 -21.07 5.11 -24.93
C LEU A 75 -20.72 4.73 -23.49
N ASP A 76 -20.70 5.69 -22.58
CA ASP A 76 -20.56 5.43 -21.15
C ASP A 76 -21.84 4.75 -20.63
N ARG A 77 -21.77 3.42 -20.48
CA ARG A 77 -22.91 2.59 -20.09
C ARG A 77 -23.45 2.93 -18.70
N GLU A 78 -22.57 3.33 -17.79
CA GLU A 78 -22.97 3.67 -16.42
C GLU A 78 -23.69 5.02 -16.40
N PHE A 79 -23.14 6.01 -17.10
CA PHE A 79 -23.75 7.33 -17.19
C PHE A 79 -25.07 7.33 -17.98
N SER A 80 -25.08 6.71 -19.16
CA SER A 80 -26.23 6.69 -20.08
C SER A 80 -27.45 5.97 -19.52
N ALA A 81 -27.24 4.97 -18.64
CA ALA A 81 -28.33 4.24 -17.99
C ALA A 81 -29.04 5.06 -16.89
N LEU A 82 -28.31 5.94 -16.20
CA LEU A 82 -28.82 6.67 -15.04
C LEU A 82 -29.22 8.11 -15.34
N HIS A 83 -28.60 8.75 -16.34
CA HIS A 83 -28.70 10.20 -16.53
C HIS A 83 -29.08 10.59 -17.95
N LYS A 84 -30.02 11.52 -18.07
CA LYS A 84 -30.28 12.24 -19.31
C LYS A 84 -29.23 13.33 -19.49
N THR A 85 -28.63 13.44 -20.68
CA THR A 85 -27.67 14.51 -20.99
C THR A 85 -28.34 15.86 -21.15
N HIS A 86 -29.51 15.90 -21.79
CA HIS A 86 -30.26 17.12 -22.05
C HIS A 86 -31.76 16.85 -22.27
N GLU A 87 -32.58 17.88 -22.11
CA GLU A 87 -34.02 17.84 -22.31
C GLU A 87 -34.56 19.21 -22.74
N ASN A 88 -35.49 19.27 -23.69
CA ASN A 88 -36.16 20.50 -24.07
C ASN A 88 -37.55 20.59 -23.43
N ARG A 89 -37.69 21.45 -22.42
CA ARG A 89 -38.93 21.64 -21.66
C ARG A 89 -39.75 22.78 -22.24
N LYS A 90 -40.68 22.45 -23.14
CA LYS A 90 -41.54 23.42 -23.84
C LYS A 90 -42.78 23.86 -23.05
N ASN A 91 -43.24 23.01 -22.12
CA ASN A 91 -44.50 23.19 -21.39
C ASN A 91 -44.35 24.02 -20.09
N LEU A 92 -43.22 24.71 -19.91
CA LEU A 92 -42.94 25.54 -18.73
C LEU A 92 -43.26 27.02 -18.99
N PRO A 93 -43.36 27.85 -17.93
CA PRO A 93 -43.43 29.31 -18.05
C PRO A 93 -42.31 29.89 -18.91
N ILE A 94 -42.53 31.05 -19.53
CA ILE A 94 -41.63 31.61 -20.54
C ILE A 94 -40.18 31.82 -20.06
N ASN A 95 -40.00 32.13 -18.79
CA ASN A 95 -38.71 32.31 -18.13
C ASN A 95 -38.02 31.00 -17.75
N LEU A 96 -38.76 29.89 -17.65
CA LEU A 96 -38.25 28.58 -17.23
C LEU A 96 -38.20 27.55 -18.38
N ARG A 97 -38.89 27.79 -19.49
CA ARG A 97 -38.88 26.88 -20.65
C ARG A 97 -37.55 26.90 -21.39
N GLY A 98 -37.34 25.85 -22.20
CA GLY A 98 -36.17 25.73 -23.08
C GLY A 98 -35.33 24.49 -22.76
N TYR A 99 -34.10 24.50 -23.26
CA TYR A 99 -33.17 23.39 -23.06
C TYR A 99 -32.56 23.39 -21.66
N TYR A 100 -32.54 22.20 -21.07
CA TYR A 100 -31.85 21.88 -19.83
C TYR A 100 -30.76 20.86 -20.12
N VAL A 101 -29.60 21.01 -19.49
CA VAL A 101 -28.43 20.14 -19.65
C VAL A 101 -27.94 19.61 -18.31
N HIS A 102 -27.35 18.42 -18.35
CA HIS A 102 -26.73 17.81 -17.19
C HIS A 102 -25.59 18.68 -16.63
N ARG A 103 -25.36 18.61 -15.32
CA ARG A 103 -24.33 19.38 -14.59
C ARG A 103 -22.94 19.36 -15.26
N LEU A 104 -22.52 18.20 -15.77
CA LEU A 104 -21.21 18.03 -16.43
C LEU A 104 -21.09 18.80 -17.76
N LEU A 105 -22.22 19.08 -18.43
CA LEU A 105 -22.24 19.82 -19.69
C LEU A 105 -22.31 21.33 -19.50
N VAL A 106 -22.56 21.82 -18.28
CA VAL A 106 -22.66 23.27 -17.99
C VAL A 106 -21.41 24.01 -18.45
N ASN A 107 -20.22 23.51 -18.12
CA ASN A 107 -18.97 24.11 -18.55
C ASN A 107 -18.80 24.02 -20.06
N ALA A 108 -19.16 22.92 -20.71
CA ALA A 108 -19.06 22.78 -22.17
C ALA A 108 -19.94 23.81 -22.90
N VAL A 109 -21.19 24.00 -22.43
CA VAL A 109 -22.10 25.02 -22.97
C VAL A 109 -21.56 26.43 -22.71
N ALA A 110 -21.07 26.71 -21.51
CA ALA A 110 -20.52 28.02 -21.14
C ALA A 110 -19.26 28.38 -21.95
N MET A 111 -18.36 27.41 -22.21
CA MET A 111 -17.19 27.59 -23.05
C MET A 111 -17.56 27.88 -24.51
N TRP A 112 -18.56 27.16 -25.04
CA TRP A 112 -19.09 27.46 -26.36
C TRP A 112 -19.75 28.84 -26.41
N ALA A 113 -20.49 29.23 -25.37
CA ALA A 113 -21.16 30.51 -25.30
C ALA A 113 -20.17 31.67 -25.27
N SER A 114 -19.11 31.57 -24.45
CA SER A 114 -18.12 32.63 -24.23
C SER A 114 -16.68 32.13 -24.28
N PRO A 115 -15.87 32.57 -25.27
CA PRO A 115 -14.43 32.28 -25.32
C PRO A 115 -13.67 32.79 -24.08
N ARG A 116 -14.16 33.87 -23.44
CA ARG A 116 -13.58 34.39 -22.19
C ARG A 116 -13.75 33.39 -21.04
N TYR A 117 -14.92 32.76 -20.95
CA TYR A 117 -15.18 31.70 -19.99
C TYR A 117 -14.32 30.46 -20.29
N ALA A 118 -14.17 30.10 -21.58
CA ALA A 118 -13.27 29.02 -21.98
C ALA A 118 -11.82 29.24 -21.52
N TRP A 119 -11.29 30.45 -21.70
CA TRP A 119 -9.96 30.79 -21.21
C TRP A 119 -9.84 30.69 -19.69
N TYR A 120 -10.87 31.10 -18.95
CA TYR A 120 -10.91 30.94 -17.49
C TYR A 120 -10.86 29.46 -17.07
N ILE A 121 -11.62 28.59 -17.74
CA ILE A 121 -11.61 27.15 -17.48
C ILE A 121 -10.25 26.53 -17.79
N TYR A 122 -9.62 26.90 -18.92
CA TYR A 122 -8.28 26.39 -19.24
C TYR A 122 -7.23 26.76 -18.20
N ARG A 123 -7.28 27.99 -17.67
CA ARG A 123 -6.40 28.40 -16.57
C ARG A 123 -6.67 27.61 -15.28
N LEU A 124 -7.94 27.33 -14.98
CA LEU A 124 -8.30 26.54 -13.81
C LEU A 124 -7.80 25.09 -13.92
N LEU A 125 -7.91 24.50 -15.11
CA LEU A 125 -7.39 23.16 -15.38
C LEU A 125 -5.86 23.11 -15.34
N ASP A 126 -5.17 24.11 -15.89
CA ASP A 126 -3.71 24.21 -15.82
C ASP A 126 -3.22 24.30 -14.38
N GLU A 127 -3.88 25.11 -13.55
CA GLU A 127 -3.59 25.23 -12.11
C GLU A 127 -3.72 23.87 -11.39
N LEU A 128 -4.81 23.14 -11.65
CA LEU A 128 -5.05 21.83 -11.06
C LEU A 128 -3.97 20.82 -11.47
N HIS A 129 -3.66 20.73 -12.77
CA HIS A 129 -2.60 19.84 -13.25
C HIS A 129 -1.22 20.24 -12.74
N ARG A 130 -0.97 21.53 -12.50
CA ARG A 130 0.28 21.99 -11.89
C ARG A 130 0.41 21.50 -10.46
N GLN A 131 -0.66 21.61 -9.67
CA GLN A 131 -0.69 21.12 -8.29
C GLN A 131 -0.48 19.59 -8.24
N GLU A 132 -1.13 18.83 -9.13
CA GLU A 132 -0.93 17.38 -9.22
C GLU A 132 0.53 17.02 -9.54
N ARG A 133 1.18 17.75 -10.46
CA ARG A 133 2.61 17.55 -10.76
C ARG A 133 3.50 17.82 -9.55
N GLU A 134 3.27 18.93 -8.85
CA GLU A 134 4.03 19.27 -7.63
C GLU A 134 3.86 18.21 -6.53
N GLU A 135 2.67 17.64 -6.36
CA GLU A 135 2.44 16.55 -5.41
C GLU A 135 3.17 15.26 -5.81
N MET A 136 3.19 14.93 -7.10
CA MET A 136 3.93 13.77 -7.61
C MET A 136 5.44 13.94 -7.40
N GLU A 137 5.99 15.12 -7.68
CA GLU A 137 7.41 15.43 -7.46
C GLU A 137 7.78 15.33 -5.98
N LYS A 138 6.96 15.87 -5.07
CA LYS A 138 7.16 15.72 -3.62
C LYS A 138 7.19 14.26 -3.18
N LYS A 139 6.27 13.42 -3.69
CA LYS A 139 6.26 11.98 -3.40
C LYS A 139 7.50 11.26 -3.93
N LEU A 140 8.02 11.69 -5.07
CA LEU A 140 9.23 11.12 -5.65
C LEU A 140 10.47 11.49 -4.82
N HIS A 141 10.64 12.77 -4.49
CA HIS A 141 11.72 13.25 -3.63
C HIS A 141 11.74 12.54 -2.26
N ALA A 142 10.56 12.39 -1.62
CA ALA A 142 10.45 11.68 -0.36
C ALA A 142 10.84 10.19 -0.48
N LYS A 143 10.56 9.54 -1.62
CA LYS A 143 11.01 8.16 -1.87
C LYS A 143 12.53 8.09 -2.04
N ASP A 144 13.12 9.03 -2.77
CA ASP A 144 14.57 9.08 -3.00
C ASP A 144 15.34 9.28 -1.69
N GLU A 145 14.88 10.18 -0.81
CA GLU A 145 15.47 10.36 0.53
C GLU A 145 15.43 9.06 1.37
N VAL A 146 14.33 8.32 1.31
CA VAL A 146 14.20 7.03 2.01
C VAL A 146 15.13 5.98 1.41
N ILE A 147 15.29 5.96 0.09
CA ILE A 147 16.23 5.06 -0.59
C ILE A 147 17.66 5.37 -0.14
N GLU A 148 18.07 6.64 -0.17
CA GLU A 148 19.41 7.05 0.28
C GLU A 148 19.66 6.67 1.74
N ALA A 149 18.69 6.88 2.63
CA ALA A 149 18.79 6.48 4.02
C ALA A 149 18.94 4.96 4.20
N LYS A 150 18.17 4.18 3.44
CA LYS A 150 18.27 2.71 3.42
C LYS A 150 19.62 2.25 2.89
N ASP A 151 20.13 2.84 1.81
CA ASP A 151 21.43 2.49 1.25
C ASP A 151 22.58 2.78 2.23
N LYS A 152 22.55 3.94 2.90
CA LYS A 152 23.49 4.25 4.01
C LYS A 152 23.43 3.19 5.12
N SER A 153 22.22 2.71 5.45
CA SER A 153 22.04 1.66 6.47
C SER A 153 22.55 0.29 6.01
N ILE A 154 22.37 -0.06 4.73
CA ILE A 154 22.85 -1.30 4.12
C ILE A 154 24.38 -1.28 4.09
N GLN A 155 25.00 -0.19 3.66
CA GLN A 155 26.46 -0.03 3.63
C GLN A 155 27.09 -0.28 5.00
N LYS A 156 26.50 0.21 6.10
CA LYS A 156 26.94 -0.07 7.48
C LYS A 156 26.78 -1.53 7.92
N ARG A 157 25.98 -2.34 7.21
CA ARG A 157 25.77 -3.77 7.51
C ARG A 157 26.69 -4.67 6.67
N ILE A 158 27.14 -4.23 5.50
CA ILE A 158 28.01 -5.00 4.59
C ILE A 158 29.19 -5.69 5.33
N PRO A 159 29.96 -5.02 6.22
CA PRO A 159 31.09 -5.67 6.89
C PRO A 159 30.70 -6.82 7.84
N ARG A 160 29.46 -6.82 8.34
CA ARG A 160 28.91 -7.86 9.24
C ARG A 160 28.16 -8.95 8.48
N SER A 161 27.94 -8.77 7.18
CA SER A 161 27.24 -9.73 6.36
C SER A 161 28.09 -10.97 6.14
N VAL A 162 27.43 -12.12 6.18
CA VAL A 162 28.08 -13.39 5.87
C VAL A 162 28.51 -13.38 4.40
N PRO A 163 29.78 -13.65 4.08
CA PRO A 163 30.23 -13.71 2.69
C PRO A 163 29.45 -14.76 1.90
N LYS A 164 29.13 -14.44 0.65
CA LYS A 164 28.38 -15.31 -0.24
C LYS A 164 29.08 -16.67 -0.40
N GLY A 165 28.34 -17.75 -0.23
CA GLY A 165 28.86 -19.13 -0.28
C GLY A 165 29.56 -19.60 1.01
N LYS A 166 29.58 -18.78 2.08
CA LYS A 166 30.09 -19.18 3.41
C LYS A 166 28.98 -19.38 4.43
N GLU A 167 27.72 -19.29 4.02
CA GLU A 167 26.55 -19.31 4.90
C GLU A 167 26.46 -20.61 5.70
N LYS A 168 26.83 -21.74 5.10
CA LYS A 168 26.69 -23.10 5.68
C LYS A 168 28.04 -23.81 5.86
N ASN A 169 29.09 -23.06 6.18
CA ASN A 169 30.47 -23.55 6.16
C ASN A 169 30.92 -24.25 7.47
N TYR A 170 29.98 -24.66 8.33
CA TYR A 170 30.25 -25.33 9.60
C TYR A 170 29.58 -26.70 9.67
N LYS A 171 30.15 -27.56 10.51
CA LYS A 171 29.64 -28.87 10.92
C LYS A 171 29.50 -28.88 12.43
N TYR A 172 28.51 -29.62 12.93
CA TYR A 172 28.30 -29.83 14.35
C TYR A 172 28.33 -31.32 14.65
N MET A 173 29.03 -31.71 15.70
CA MET A 173 29.17 -33.09 16.13
C MET A 173 29.11 -33.14 17.65
N ILE A 174 28.39 -34.12 18.17
CA ILE A 174 28.45 -34.50 19.58
C ILE A 174 29.00 -35.92 19.62
N TYR A 175 30.09 -36.12 20.35
CA TYR A 175 30.66 -37.44 20.57
C TYR A 175 30.73 -37.78 22.05
N THR A 176 30.69 -39.08 22.34
CA THR A 176 30.70 -39.63 23.69
C THR A 176 32.11 -40.06 24.09
N GLU A 177 32.42 -39.89 25.37
CA GLU A 177 33.60 -40.41 26.03
C GLU A 177 33.15 -41.11 27.32
N GLU A 178 33.59 -42.36 27.49
CA GLU A 178 33.29 -43.15 28.68
C GLU A 178 34.24 -42.76 29.81
N MET A 179 33.73 -42.77 31.05
CA MET A 179 34.53 -42.46 32.23
C MET A 179 35.39 -43.68 32.62
N GLU A 180 36.68 -43.44 32.92
CA GLU A 180 37.62 -44.50 33.31
C GLU A 180 37.52 -44.89 34.81
N ASN A 181 36.90 -44.04 35.63
CA ASN A 181 36.75 -44.26 37.07
C ASN A 181 35.62 -45.26 37.38
N GLU A 182 35.86 -46.20 38.30
CA GLU A 182 34.85 -47.20 38.71
C GLU A 182 33.60 -46.58 39.34
N GLU A 183 33.72 -45.42 39.99
CA GLU A 183 32.61 -44.70 40.64
C GLU A 183 31.66 -44.01 39.64
N ASP A 184 32.14 -43.69 38.43
CA ASP A 184 31.40 -42.94 37.40
C ASP A 184 31.03 -43.82 36.19
N ARG A 185 31.04 -45.15 36.35
CA ARG A 185 30.86 -46.12 35.25
C ARG A 185 29.53 -45.95 34.49
N ASP A 186 28.52 -45.43 35.17
CA ASP A 186 27.18 -45.22 34.61
C ASP A 186 27.01 -43.82 33.99
N MET A 187 28.01 -42.96 34.08
CA MET A 187 28.05 -41.64 33.45
C MET A 187 28.80 -41.66 32.11
N VAL A 188 28.50 -40.66 31.30
CA VAL A 188 29.09 -40.45 29.98
C VAL A 188 29.30 -38.96 29.74
N MET A 189 30.44 -38.63 29.14
CA MET A 189 30.76 -37.26 28.77
C MET A 189 30.42 -37.01 27.31
N LEU A 190 29.59 -36.00 27.06
CA LEU A 190 29.24 -35.50 25.73
C LEU A 190 30.10 -34.29 25.39
N HIS A 191 30.82 -34.37 24.27
CA HIS A 191 31.63 -33.28 23.75
C HIS A 191 30.89 -32.56 22.62
N LEU A 192 30.50 -31.31 22.85
CA LEU A 192 29.76 -30.46 21.92
C LEU A 192 30.70 -29.69 20.99
N VAL A 193 30.85 -30.14 19.75
CA VAL A 193 31.87 -29.61 18.84
C VAL A 193 31.30 -28.99 17.58
N ARG A 194 31.52 -27.69 17.44
CA ARG A 194 31.25 -26.92 16.21
C ARG A 194 32.57 -26.59 15.51
N ARG A 195 32.72 -27.00 14.24
CA ARG A 195 33.95 -26.76 13.47
C ARG A 195 33.64 -26.29 12.06
N ASN A 196 34.58 -25.55 11.47
CA ASN A 196 34.50 -25.19 10.06
C ASN A 196 34.69 -26.44 9.20
N ASN A 197 34.06 -26.49 8.02
CA ASN A 197 34.19 -27.61 7.08
C ASN A 197 35.66 -27.91 6.73
N LYS A 198 36.50 -26.87 6.62
CA LYS A 198 37.93 -27.03 6.31
C LYS A 198 38.74 -27.65 7.44
N SER A 199 38.33 -27.47 8.70
CA SER A 199 39.07 -27.94 9.87
C SER A 199 38.45 -29.19 10.51
N PHE A 200 37.47 -29.81 9.85
CA PHE A 200 36.78 -30.97 10.41
C PHE A 200 37.60 -32.27 10.30
N TYR A 201 38.68 -32.28 9.52
CA TYR A 201 39.53 -33.46 9.32
C TYR A 201 40.11 -34.00 10.64
N ASP A 202 40.37 -33.14 11.63
CA ASP A 202 40.85 -33.53 12.96
C ASP A 202 39.89 -34.49 13.68
N LEU A 203 38.59 -34.38 13.38
CA LEU A 203 37.53 -35.19 13.98
C LEU A 203 37.12 -36.38 13.11
N ALA A 204 37.74 -36.56 11.94
CA ALA A 204 37.33 -37.59 10.98
C ALA A 204 37.46 -39.02 11.55
N LYS A 205 38.41 -39.25 12.47
CA LYS A 205 38.58 -40.54 13.16
C LYS A 205 37.39 -40.82 14.08
N ILE A 206 36.98 -39.83 14.88
CA ILE A 206 35.86 -39.93 15.81
C ILE A 206 34.55 -40.04 15.04
N TYR A 207 34.38 -39.25 13.98
CA TYR A 207 33.21 -39.28 13.11
C TYR A 207 32.91 -40.67 12.53
N LYS A 208 33.95 -41.45 12.22
CA LYS A 208 33.86 -42.82 11.68
C LYS A 208 33.76 -43.90 12.76
N SER A 209 33.78 -43.53 14.04
CA SER A 209 33.74 -44.46 15.17
C SER A 209 32.36 -44.47 15.83
N ASP A 210 32.10 -45.48 16.65
CA ASP A 210 30.86 -45.62 17.43
C ASP A 210 30.68 -44.52 18.50
N ARG A 211 31.74 -43.74 18.77
CA ARG A 211 31.69 -42.58 19.67
C ARG A 211 30.90 -41.41 19.08
N ASN A 212 30.69 -41.37 17.77
CA ASN A 212 29.90 -40.32 17.12
C ASN A 212 28.42 -40.48 17.47
N TRP A 213 27.92 -39.63 18.36
CA TRP A 213 26.57 -39.75 18.90
C TRP A 213 25.54 -38.93 18.10
N PHE A 214 25.93 -37.73 17.67
CA PHE A 214 25.13 -36.86 16.81
C PHE A 214 26.00 -36.10 15.83
N TYR A 215 25.54 -35.95 14.58
CA TYR A 215 26.26 -35.21 13.56
C TYR A 215 25.32 -34.46 12.63
N ARG A 216 25.67 -33.21 12.31
CA ARG A 216 24.92 -32.35 11.38
C ARG A 216 25.86 -31.57 10.47
N GLU A 217 25.60 -31.70 9.17
CA GLU A 217 26.29 -30.94 8.13
C GLU A 217 25.56 -29.64 7.78
N ASN A 218 26.26 -28.78 7.02
CA ASN A 218 25.70 -27.55 6.44
C ASN A 218 25.13 -26.59 7.50
N LEU A 219 25.79 -26.52 8.65
CA LEU A 219 25.39 -25.68 9.76
C LEU A 219 25.55 -24.21 9.39
N PRO A 220 24.49 -23.38 9.55
CA PRO A 220 24.59 -21.95 9.34
C PRO A 220 25.64 -21.28 10.23
N ILE A 221 26.38 -20.32 9.69
CA ILE A 221 27.41 -19.57 10.45
C ILE A 221 26.81 -18.78 11.63
N SER A 222 25.55 -18.38 11.52
CA SER A 222 24.81 -17.63 12.53
C SER A 222 24.19 -18.50 13.63
N MET A 223 24.19 -19.83 13.49
CA MET A 223 23.58 -20.74 14.45
C MET A 223 24.54 -21.05 15.61
N THR A 224 23.99 -21.20 16.81
CA THR A 224 24.71 -21.50 18.07
C THR A 224 24.22 -22.82 18.71
N PRO A 225 24.50 -23.98 18.09
CA PRO A 225 23.88 -25.25 18.49
C PRO A 225 24.24 -25.71 19.89
N ASN A 226 25.41 -25.31 20.42
CA ASN A 226 25.83 -25.68 21.77
C ASN A 226 24.87 -25.12 22.82
N GLU A 227 24.40 -23.88 22.66
CA GLU A 227 23.48 -23.26 23.61
C GLU A 227 22.09 -23.90 23.51
N ASP A 228 21.62 -24.19 22.29
CA ASP A 228 20.37 -24.91 22.07
C ASP A 228 20.39 -26.32 22.74
N VAL A 229 21.49 -27.05 22.58
CA VAL A 229 21.66 -28.39 23.17
C VAL A 229 21.73 -28.32 24.70
N LYS A 230 22.44 -27.34 25.27
CA LYS A 230 22.46 -27.15 26.73
C LYS A 230 21.06 -26.84 27.25
N GLN A 231 20.31 -25.98 26.58
CA GLN A 231 18.94 -25.65 26.98
C GLN A 231 18.04 -26.89 26.96
N ILE A 232 18.12 -27.71 25.90
CA ILE A 232 17.38 -28.97 25.81
C ILE A 232 17.69 -29.88 27.00
N VAL A 233 18.96 -30.00 27.38
CA VAL A 233 19.37 -30.84 28.52
C VAL A 233 18.82 -30.27 29.83
N GLN A 234 18.89 -28.95 30.05
CA GLN A 234 18.34 -28.30 31.24
C GLN A 234 16.82 -28.45 31.37
N ASP A 235 16.10 -28.41 30.24
CA ASP A 235 14.64 -28.51 30.21
C ASP A 235 14.15 -29.97 30.33
N THR A 236 14.99 -30.94 29.95
CA THR A 236 14.60 -32.36 29.87
C THR A 236 15.03 -33.15 31.11
N LEU A 237 16.20 -32.87 31.67
CA LEU A 237 16.78 -33.66 32.75
C LEU A 237 16.70 -32.95 34.11
N PRO A 238 16.56 -33.70 35.23
CA PRO A 238 16.70 -33.13 36.57
C PRO A 238 18.07 -32.48 36.78
N GLN A 239 18.16 -31.43 37.60
CA GLN A 239 19.42 -30.72 37.88
C GLN A 239 20.52 -31.61 38.50
N THR A 240 20.16 -32.74 39.11
CA THR A 240 21.11 -33.71 39.68
C THR A 240 21.67 -34.70 38.65
N HIS A 241 21.11 -34.73 37.44
CA HIS A 241 21.45 -35.71 36.40
C HIS A 241 22.52 -35.22 35.42
N TYR A 242 22.93 -33.95 35.51
CA TYR A 242 23.93 -33.41 34.61
C TYR A 242 24.89 -32.41 35.27
N ASP A 243 26.11 -32.35 34.73
CA ASP A 243 27.07 -31.28 35.00
C ASP A 243 27.54 -30.69 33.66
N MET A 244 27.49 -29.36 33.51
CA MET A 244 27.84 -28.68 32.26
C MET A 244 29.07 -27.80 32.45
N LYS A 245 30.13 -28.07 31.69
CA LYS A 245 31.36 -27.30 31.71
C LYS A 245 31.77 -26.89 30.30
N GLY A 246 31.48 -25.65 29.94
CA GLY A 246 31.87 -25.09 28.64
C GLY A 246 31.24 -25.82 27.46
N CYS A 247 32.00 -26.68 26.78
CA CYS A 247 31.55 -27.50 25.64
C CYS A 247 31.36 -28.98 26.00
N THR A 248 31.40 -29.35 27.28
CA THR A 248 31.16 -30.72 27.73
C THR A 248 29.93 -30.79 28.64
N ILE A 249 29.20 -31.90 28.53
CA ILE A 249 28.08 -32.24 29.39
C ILE A 249 28.33 -33.65 29.93
N LEU A 250 28.40 -33.79 31.25
CA LEU A 250 28.41 -35.09 31.92
C LEU A 250 26.96 -35.44 32.25
N THR A 251 26.52 -36.65 31.91
CA THR A 251 25.15 -37.14 32.17
C THR A 251 25.13 -38.65 32.36
N PHE A 252 24.03 -39.22 32.83
CA PHE A 252 23.86 -40.67 32.94
C PHE A 252 23.61 -41.34 31.59
N LYS A 253 24.11 -42.56 31.42
CA LYS A 253 23.93 -43.36 30.19
C LYS A 253 22.45 -43.67 29.89
N GLU A 254 21.63 -43.79 30.93
CA GLU A 254 20.18 -44.03 30.81
C GLU A 254 19.41 -42.86 30.18
N ASP A 255 19.92 -41.63 30.31
CA ASP A 255 19.29 -40.41 29.80
C ASP A 255 19.63 -40.14 28.32
N LEU A 256 20.63 -40.85 27.76
CA LEU A 256 21.07 -40.67 26.37
C LEU A 256 19.97 -40.91 25.32
N PRO A 257 19.13 -41.97 25.40
CA PRO A 257 18.09 -42.19 24.40
C PRO A 257 17.08 -41.03 24.36
N LEU A 258 16.70 -40.52 25.53
CA LEU A 258 15.77 -39.39 25.66
C LEU A 258 16.36 -38.10 25.08
N LEU A 259 17.62 -37.79 25.41
CA LEU A 259 18.30 -36.64 24.83
C LEU A 259 18.47 -36.76 23.31
N LYS A 260 18.73 -37.96 22.79
CA LYS A 260 18.87 -38.19 21.35
C LYS A 260 17.56 -37.90 20.61
N GLU A 261 16.42 -38.27 21.17
CA GLU A 261 15.09 -37.97 20.62
C GLU A 261 14.83 -36.45 20.57
N LYS A 262 15.24 -35.71 21.60
CA LYS A 262 15.00 -34.26 21.70
C LYS A 262 15.94 -33.41 20.85
N ILE A 263 17.14 -33.90 20.55
CA ILE A 263 18.17 -33.18 19.78
C ILE A 263 18.07 -33.44 18.26
N THR A 264 17.44 -34.55 17.85
CA THR A 264 17.26 -34.94 16.44
C THR A 264 16.09 -34.21 15.80
#